data_AF-D6RG44-F1
#
_entry.id   AF-D6RG44-F1
#
_cell.length_a   1.000
_cell.length_b   1.000
_cell.length_c   1.000
_cell.angle_alpha   90.00
_cell.angle_beta   90.00
_cell.angle_gamma   90.00
#
_symmetry.space_group_name_H-M   'P 1'
#
loop_
_entity.id
_entity.type
_entity.pdbx_description
1 polymer ?
#
loop_
_entity_poly.entity_id
_entity_poly.type
_entity_poly.pdbx_seq_one_letter_code
_entity_poly.pdbx_strand_id
1 'polypeptide(L)'
;MESHKPSTSKDDLILNIISRKIKQLPESDRNLLEYGSAYIGLNAAFGGLIANSLFRRILNVTQARLASSLPMAVIPFLTANLSYQSLVI
;
A
#
# COMPACT_ATOMS: atom_id res chain seq x y z
N MET A 1 15.32 -30.46 8.14
CA MET A 1 14.46 -29.29 7.92
C MET A 1 14.44 -29.00 6.42
N GLU A 2 13.53 -29.64 5.69
CA GLU A 2 13.39 -29.49 4.24
C GLU A 2 12.61 -28.20 3.95
N SER A 3 13.30 -27.12 3.54
CA SER A 3 12.62 -25.93 3.04
C SER A 3 12.25 -26.14 1.57
N HIS A 4 11.01 -26.59 1.41
CA HIS A 4 10.27 -26.76 0.18
C HIS A 4 10.35 -25.48 -0.69
N LYS A 5 11.04 -25.56 -1.83
CA LYS A 5 11.08 -24.51 -2.86
C LYS A 5 10.33 -24.96 -4.12
N PRO A 6 9.00 -24.75 -4.23
CA PRO A 6 8.32 -24.88 -5.53
C PRO A 6 7.21 -23.84 -5.78
N SER A 7 7.15 -22.73 -5.04
CA SER A 7 6.05 -21.75 -5.21
C SER A 7 6.14 -20.96 -6.52
N THR A 8 7.34 -20.57 -6.95
CA THR A 8 7.57 -19.71 -8.12
C THR A 8 6.89 -20.23 -9.38
N SER A 9 6.98 -21.54 -9.66
CA SER A 9 6.42 -22.13 -10.88
C SER A 9 4.89 -22.17 -10.90
N LYS A 10 4.24 -22.37 -9.74
CA LYS A 10 2.76 -22.36 -9.65
C LYS A 10 2.21 -20.95 -9.76
N ASP A 11 2.89 -19.98 -9.16
CA ASP A 11 2.52 -18.57 -9.22
C ASP A 11 2.66 -18.05 -10.67
N ASP A 12 3.73 -18.41 -11.36
CA ASP A 12 3.95 -18.07 -12.78
C ASP A 12 2.88 -18.68 -13.70
N LEU A 13 2.45 -19.92 -13.43
CA LEU A 13 1.35 -20.57 -14.16
C LEU A 13 0.02 -19.84 -13.94
N ILE A 14 -0.28 -19.45 -12.70
CA ILE A 14 -1.49 -18.70 -12.35
C ILE A 14 -1.49 -17.34 -13.04
N LEU A 15 -0.37 -16.60 -13.00
CA LEU A 15 -0.23 -15.31 -13.67
C LEU A 15 -0.39 -15.42 -15.19
N ASN A 16 0.13 -16.48 -15.81
CA ASN A 16 -0.04 -16.73 -17.25
C ASN A 16 -1.50 -17.01 -17.61
N ILE A 17 -2.22 -17.81 -16.81
CA ILE A 17 -3.65 -18.08 -17.00
C ILE A 17 -4.47 -16.79 -16.86
N ILE A 18 -4.16 -15.96 -15.87
CA ILE A 18 -4.81 -14.66 -15.64
C ILE A 18 -4.54 -13.72 -16.82
N SER A 19 -3.29 -13.60 -17.27
CA SER A 19 -2.92 -12.76 -18.41
C SER A 19 -3.66 -13.17 -19.70
N ARG A 20 -3.79 -14.48 -19.94
CA ARG A 20 -4.58 -14.99 -21.07
C ARG A 20 -6.06 -14.64 -20.95
N LYS A 21 -6.66 -14.77 -19.77
CA LYS A 21 -8.05 -14.35 -19.54
C LYS A 21 -8.23 -12.85 -19.78
N ILE A 22 -7.35 -12.01 -19.25
CA ILE A 22 -7.39 -10.54 -19.44
C ILE A 22 -7.35 -10.16 -20.93
N LYS A 23 -6.57 -10.88 -21.76
CA LYS A 23 -6.53 -10.65 -23.21
C LYS A 23 -7.79 -11.10 -23.97
N GLN A 24 -8.60 -11.96 -23.37
CA GLN A 24 -9.88 -12.43 -23.94
C GLN A 24 -11.06 -11.54 -23.54
N LEU A 25 -10.86 -10.59 -22.63
CA LEU A 25 -11.90 -9.64 -22.21
C LEU A 25 -12.05 -8.50 -23.24
N PRO A 26 -13.24 -7.86 -23.30
CA PRO A 26 -13.45 -6.67 -24.10
C PRO A 26 -12.50 -5.53 -23.70
N GLU A 27 -12.11 -4.70 -24.68
CA GLU A 27 -11.08 -3.65 -24.54
C GLU A 27 -11.33 -2.70 -23.35
N SER A 28 -12.58 -2.38 -23.04
CA SER A 28 -12.95 -1.52 -21.90
C SER A 28 -12.56 -2.13 -20.54
N ASP A 29 -12.80 -3.42 -20.35
CA ASP A 29 -12.49 -4.11 -19.10
C ASP A 29 -10.99 -4.42 -18.98
N ARG A 30 -10.34 -4.68 -20.13
CA ARG A 30 -8.89 -4.86 -20.21
C ARG A 30 -8.13 -3.62 -19.77
N ASN A 31 -8.54 -2.44 -20.25
CA ASN A 31 -7.92 -1.17 -19.88
C ASN A 31 -8.07 -0.87 -18.38
N LEU A 32 -9.22 -1.22 -17.78
CA LEU A 32 -9.47 -1.07 -16.35
C LEU A 32 -8.59 -2.01 -15.51
N LEU A 33 -8.43 -3.27 -15.92
CA LEU A 33 -7.60 -4.22 -15.18
C LEU A 33 -6.09 -3.94 -15.33
N GLU A 34 -5.67 -3.43 -16.48
CA GLU A 34 -4.26 -3.14 -16.77
C GLU A 34 -3.81 -1.80 -16.14
N TYR A 35 -4.65 -0.76 -16.21
CA TYR A 35 -4.28 0.58 -15.76
C TYR A 35 -5.07 1.10 -14.55
N GLY A 36 -6.17 0.46 -14.17
CA GLY A 36 -7.04 0.91 -13.06
C GLY A 36 -6.33 0.87 -11.71
N SER A 37 -5.51 -0.17 -11.46
CA SER A 37 -4.67 -0.23 -10.25
C SER A 37 -3.70 0.94 -10.16
N ALA A 38 -3.00 1.25 -11.28
CA ALA A 38 -2.07 2.36 -11.34
C ALA A 38 -2.77 3.71 -11.17
N TYR A 39 -3.96 3.88 -11.78
CA TYR A 39 -4.75 5.09 -11.68
C TYR A 39 -5.26 5.32 -10.24
N ILE A 40 -5.84 4.30 -9.61
CA ILE A 40 -6.30 4.37 -8.22
C ILE A 40 -5.10 4.61 -7.28
N GLY A 41 -3.99 3.90 -7.48
CA GLY A 41 -2.78 4.06 -6.67
C GLY A 41 -2.20 5.46 -6.76
N LEU A 42 -2.13 6.04 -7.97
CA LEU A 42 -1.62 7.40 -8.17
C LEU A 42 -2.56 8.45 -7.54
N ASN A 43 -3.87 8.31 -7.71
CA ASN A 43 -4.84 9.21 -7.10
C ASN A 43 -4.83 9.10 -5.56
N ALA A 44 -4.72 7.88 -5.01
CA ALA A 44 -4.63 7.65 -3.57
C ALA A 44 -3.32 8.22 -2.99
N ALA A 45 -2.20 8.06 -3.69
CA ALA A 45 -0.92 8.66 -3.30
C ALA A 45 -1.03 10.20 -3.28
N PHE A 46 -1.62 10.80 -4.31
CA PHE A 46 -1.80 12.24 -4.39
C PHE A 46 -2.74 12.76 -3.28
N GLY A 47 -3.85 12.06 -3.03
CA GLY A 47 -4.76 12.33 -1.93
C GLY A 47 -4.07 12.24 -0.56
N GLY A 48 -3.19 11.25 -0.36
CA GLY A 48 -2.37 11.12 0.85
C GLY A 48 -1.39 12.27 1.03
N LEU A 49 -0.73 12.73 -0.04
CA LEU A 49 0.17 13.89 0.01
C LEU A 49 -0.58 15.19 0.32
N ILE A 50 -1.76 15.39 -0.27
CA ILE A 50 -2.61 16.55 0.01
C ILE A 50 -3.11 16.52 1.45
N ALA A 51 -3.61 15.37 1.92
CA ALA A 51 -4.05 15.19 3.30
C ALA A 51 -2.90 15.46 4.28
N ASN A 52 -1.70 14.96 3.99
CA ASN A 52 -0.50 15.22 4.79
C ASN A 52 -0.12 16.72 4.80
N SER A 53 -0.27 17.42 3.67
CA SER A 53 -0.01 18.86 3.57
C SER A 53 -1.04 19.70 4.34
N LEU A 54 -2.33 19.37 4.19
CA LEU A 54 -3.43 20.04 4.88
C LEU A 54 -3.39 19.80 6.39
N PHE A 55 -3.10 18.57 6.81
CA PHE A 55 -2.95 18.22 8.22
C PHE A 55 -1.85 19.05 8.90
N ARG A 56 -0.70 19.23 8.24
CA ARG A 56 0.39 20.09 8.74
C ARG A 56 0.01 21.57 8.80
N ARG A 57 -0.86 22.03 7.89
CA ARG A 57 -1.35 23.42 7.85
C ARG A 57 -2.39 23.70 8.94
N ILE A 58 -3.34 22.78 9.15
CA ILE A 58 -4.42 22.92 10.15
C ILE A 58 -3.87 22.92 11.57
N LEU A 59 -2.81 22.15 11.84
CA LEU A 59 -2.17 22.10 13.15
C LEU A 59 -1.18 23.25 13.42
N ASN A 60 -1.07 24.24 12.54
CA ASN A 60 -0.27 25.47 12.71
C ASN A 60 1.20 25.24 13.12
N VAL A 61 1.83 24.15 12.65
CA VAL A 61 3.24 23.84 12.96
C VAL A 61 4.16 24.42 11.91
N THR A 62 4.40 25.72 11.98
CA THR A 62 5.35 26.41 11.07
C THR A 62 6.80 26.36 11.62
N GLN A 63 7.00 26.15 12.93
CA GLN A 63 8.32 26.26 13.58
C GLN A 63 8.98 24.92 13.97
N ALA A 64 8.24 23.82 14.05
CA ALA A 64 8.74 22.53 14.59
C ALA A 64 8.59 21.37 13.59
N ARG A 65 9.06 21.59 12.36
CA ARG A 65 8.85 20.69 11.20
C ARG A 65 9.41 19.26 11.40
N LEU A 66 10.40 19.08 12.28
CA LEU A 66 11.02 17.79 12.61
C LEU A 66 10.67 17.28 14.02
N ALA A 67 10.44 18.17 14.98
CA ALA A 67 10.14 17.78 16.37
C ALA A 67 8.68 17.32 16.57
N SER A 68 7.75 17.75 15.70
CA SER A 68 6.33 17.35 15.76
C SER A 68 6.01 16.06 14.98
N SER A 69 6.80 15.71 13.97
CA SER A 69 6.64 14.47 13.21
C SER A 69 7.12 13.25 13.98
N LEU A 70 8.06 13.43 14.90
CA LEU A 70 8.66 12.34 15.67
C LEU A 70 7.64 11.68 16.62
N PRO A 71 6.90 12.40 17.49
CA PRO A 71 5.84 11.78 18.30
C PRO A 71 4.73 11.17 17.43
N MET A 72 4.42 11.80 16.30
CA MET A 72 3.32 11.36 15.46
C MET A 72 3.62 10.11 14.62
N ALA A 73 4.90 9.79 14.38
CA ALA A 73 5.30 8.51 13.79
C ALA A 73 5.62 7.46 14.86
N VAL A 74 6.27 7.88 15.96
CA VAL A 74 6.70 6.98 17.04
C VAL A 74 5.51 6.45 17.84
N ILE A 75 4.50 7.27 18.14
CA ILE A 75 3.34 6.83 18.93
C ILE A 75 2.52 5.75 18.20
N PRO A 76 2.14 5.91 16.92
CA PRO A 76 1.45 4.84 16.19
C PRO A 76 2.30 3.58 16.02
N PHE A 77 3.60 3.73 15.76
CA PHE A 77 4.50 2.59 15.57
C PHE A 77 4.72 1.79 16.87
N LEU A 78 4.89 2.48 18.00
CA LEU A 78 5.02 1.83 19.30
C LEU A 78 3.70 1.19 19.73
N THR A 79 2.57 1.88 19.50
CA THR A 79 1.23 1.35 19.80
C THR A 79 0.92 0.12 18.98
N ALA A 80 1.27 0.10 17.70
CA ALA A 80 1.09 -1.06 16.83
C ALA A 80 1.95 -2.25 17.28
N ASN A 81 3.22 -2.01 17.62
CA ASN A 81 4.11 -3.05 18.14
C ASN A 81 3.62 -3.63 19.47
N LEU A 82 3.24 -2.77 20.42
CA LEU A 82 2.68 -3.20 21.70
C LEU A 82 1.39 -3.99 21.50
N SER A 83 0.48 -3.51 20.64
CA SER A 83 -0.77 -4.20 20.35
C SER A 83 -0.52 -5.57 19.74
N TYR A 84 0.40 -5.68 18.76
CA TYR A 84 0.78 -6.95 18.15
C TYR A 84 1.35 -7.93 19.17
N GLN A 85 2.28 -7.46 20.02
CA GLN A 85 2.86 -8.27 21.08
C GLN A 85 1.84 -8.69 22.15
N SER A 86 0.79 -7.90 22.40
CA SER A 86 -0.23 -8.22 23.41
C SER A 86 -1.41 -9.06 22.90
N LEU A 87 -1.67 -9.03 21.59
CA LEU A 87 -2.85 -9.65 20.98
C LEU A 87 -2.51 -10.90 20.16
N VAL A 88 -1.26 -11.04 19.71
CA VAL A 88 -0.84 -12.12 18.80
C VAL A 88 0.18 -13.06 19.44
N ILE A 89 1.08 -12.53 20.28
CA ILE A 89 2.00 -13.30 21.13
C ILE A 89 1.35 -13.48 22.50
#